data_AF-A0AAU4USJ0-F1
#
_entry.id   AF-A0AAU4USJ0-F1
#
_cell.length_a   1.000
_cell.length_b   1.000
_cell.length_c   1.000
_cell.angle_alpha   90.00
_cell.angle_beta   90.00
_cell.angle_gamma   90.00
#
_symmetry.space_group_name_H-M   'P 1'
#
loop_
_entity.id
_entity.type
_entity.pdbx_description
1 polymer ?
#
loop_
_entity_poly.entity_id
_entity_poly.type
_entity_poly.pdbx_seq_one_letter_code
_entity_poly.pdbx_strand_id
1 'polypeptide(L)'
;MELPTIAAPGVGERADAVADAACHLYDAIAPRGTGAPGGWSRTAAEDAAEAIETTAHALASVDPGAEVVLAPVHAALADLRRRLGLAPADALSGDGLPATPRTVGNPRRTRWVRALTAAPSPRQPPSRTTS
;
A
#
# COMPACT_ATOMS: atom_id res chain seq x y z
N MET A 1 19.55 18.10 -11.52
CA MET A 1 20.00 16.83 -12.10
C MET A 1 19.05 16.49 -13.24
N GLU A 2 19.51 15.94 -14.36
CA GLU A 2 18.63 15.47 -15.44
C GLU A 2 18.35 13.98 -15.28
N LEU A 3 17.09 13.58 -15.45
CA LEU A 3 16.68 12.17 -15.42
C LEU A 3 17.16 11.45 -16.70
N PRO A 4 17.61 10.18 -16.60
CA PRO A 4 17.90 9.39 -17.79
C PRO A 4 16.63 9.21 -18.63
N THR A 5 16.77 9.26 -19.95
CA THR A 5 15.66 9.07 -20.89
C THR A 5 15.07 7.65 -20.84
N ILE A 6 15.84 6.67 -20.37
CA ILE A 6 15.43 5.27 -20.25
C ILE A 6 15.34 4.91 -18.77
N ALA A 7 14.14 4.51 -18.34
CA ALA A 7 13.92 4.01 -16.99
C ALA A 7 14.61 2.64 -16.78
N ALA A 8 14.93 2.30 -15.53
CA ALA A 8 15.41 0.96 -15.21
C ALA A 8 14.38 -0.11 -15.63
N PRO A 9 14.82 -1.36 -15.94
CA PRO A 9 13.92 -2.40 -16.42
C PRO A 9 12.66 -2.57 -15.57
N GLY A 10 11.50 -2.47 -16.22
CA GLY A 10 10.19 -2.62 -15.58
C GLY A 10 9.72 -1.45 -14.70
N VAL A 11 10.50 -0.37 -14.54
CA VAL A 11 10.05 0.84 -13.82
C VAL A 11 8.99 1.57 -14.65
N GLY A 12 9.20 1.72 -15.96
CA GLY A 12 8.24 2.37 -16.85
C GLY A 12 6.87 1.69 -16.84
N GLU A 13 6.83 0.37 -17.01
CA GLU A 13 5.59 -0.44 -16.98
C GLU A 13 4.85 -0.31 -15.65
N ARG A 14 5.58 -0.26 -14.53
CA ARG A 14 4.97 -0.10 -13.20
C ARG A 14 4.44 1.31 -12.99
N ALA A 15 5.15 2.33 -13.46
CA ALA A 15 4.68 3.71 -13.40
C ALA A 15 3.40 3.92 -14.23
N ASP A 16 3.36 3.32 -15.43
CA ASP A 16 2.19 3.30 -16.29
C ASP A 16 1.00 2.61 -15.62
N ALA A 17 1.21 1.43 -15.03
CA ALA A 17 0.18 0.72 -14.28
C ALA A 17 -0.36 1.50 -13.07
N VAL A 18 0.48 2.29 -12.39
CA VAL A 18 0.04 3.18 -11.30
C VAL A 18 -0.83 4.31 -11.84
N ALA A 19 -0.47 4.91 -12.98
CA ALA A 19 -1.25 5.95 -13.61
C ALA A 19 -2.63 5.43 -14.08
N ASP A 20 -2.67 4.26 -14.71
CA ASP A 20 -3.91 3.59 -15.13
C ASP A 20 -4.81 3.25 -13.93
N ALA A 21 -4.23 2.68 -12.87
CA ALA A 21 -4.98 2.35 -11.66
C ALA A 21 -5.57 3.59 -10.99
N ALA A 22 -4.85 4.71 -10.97
CA ALA A 22 -5.34 5.97 -10.44
C ALA A 22 -6.54 6.50 -11.25
N CYS A 23 -6.46 6.44 -12.59
CA CYS A 23 -7.57 6.83 -13.47
C CYS A 23 -8.80 5.95 -13.23
N HIS A 24 -8.62 4.62 -13.21
CA HIS A 24 -9.71 3.69 -12.97
C HIS A 24 -10.34 3.85 -11.58
N LEU A 25 -9.54 4.14 -10.56
CA LEU A 25 -10.06 4.44 -9.22
C LEU A 25 -10.93 5.71 -9.23
N TYR A 26 -10.49 6.76 -9.91
CA TYR A 26 -11.26 7.99 -10.06
C TYR A 26 -12.61 7.75 -10.74
N ASP A 27 -12.62 7.00 -11.85
CA ASP A 27 -13.85 6.65 -12.57
C ASP A 27 -14.80 5.79 -11.73
N ALA A 28 -14.26 4.91 -10.87
CA ALA A 28 -15.04 4.04 -10.01
C ALA A 28 -15.73 4.79 -8.87
N ILE A 29 -15.12 5.84 -8.33
CA ILE A 29 -15.69 6.65 -7.24
C ILE A 29 -16.52 7.84 -7.73
N ALA A 30 -16.42 8.18 -9.02
CA ALA A 30 -17.15 9.27 -9.63
C ALA A 30 -18.67 9.08 -9.39
N PRO A 31 -19.39 10.10 -8.87
CA PRO A 31 -20.80 9.97 -8.55
C PRO A 31 -21.61 9.58 -9.79
N ARG A 32 -22.12 8.35 -9.83
CA ARG A 32 -23.12 7.94 -10.83
C ARG A 32 -24.50 8.41 -10.37
N GLY A 33 -24.73 9.72 -10.49
CA GLY A 33 -26.02 10.35 -10.23
C GLY A 33 -26.13 11.14 -8.91
N THR A 34 -27.22 11.91 -8.80
CA THR A 34 -27.47 12.86 -7.73
C THR A 34 -27.91 12.16 -6.44
N GLY A 35 -26.96 11.83 -5.56
CA GLY A 35 -27.28 11.56 -4.15
C GLY A 35 -26.59 10.39 -3.46
N ALA A 36 -25.72 9.62 -4.13
CA ALA A 36 -24.98 8.55 -3.46
C ALA A 36 -23.67 9.11 -2.84
N PRO A 37 -23.43 8.95 -1.52
CA PRO A 37 -22.10 9.18 -0.96
C PRO A 37 -21.13 8.25 -1.69
N GLY A 38 -20.05 8.81 -2.24
CA GLY A 38 -19.08 8.10 -3.08
C GLY A 38 -18.58 6.81 -2.42
N GLY A 39 -18.39 5.77 -3.23
CA GLY A 39 -18.23 4.35 -2.85
C GLY A 39 -16.98 3.97 -2.04
N TRP A 40 -16.44 4.89 -1.23
CA TRP A 40 -15.30 4.64 -0.37
C TRP A 40 -15.69 3.83 0.86
N SER A 41 -15.03 2.68 1.04
CA SER A 41 -14.91 2.04 2.35
C SER A 41 -13.67 2.57 3.08
N ARG A 42 -13.62 2.44 4.42
CA ARG A 42 -12.42 2.77 5.21
C ARG A 42 -11.17 2.07 4.67
N THR A 43 -11.27 0.79 4.35
CA THR A 43 -10.16 0.00 3.81
C THR A 43 -9.72 0.51 2.45
N ALA A 44 -10.66 0.82 1.55
CA ALA A 44 -10.32 1.39 0.25
C ALA A 44 -9.59 2.73 0.38
N ALA A 45 -10.03 3.60 1.31
CA ALA A 45 -9.37 4.87 1.56
C ALA A 45 -7.95 4.69 2.16
N GLU A 46 -7.78 3.71 3.06
CA GLU A 46 -6.46 3.36 3.62
C GLU A 46 -5.50 2.84 2.55
N ASP A 47 -5.95 1.89 1.72
CA ASP A 47 -5.13 1.30 0.66
C ASP A 47 -4.74 2.38 -0.39
N ALA A 48 -5.66 3.30 -0.73
CA ALA A 48 -5.36 4.41 -1.63
C ALA A 48 -4.35 5.40 -1.02
N ALA A 49 -4.48 5.74 0.26
CA ALA A 49 -3.52 6.61 0.94
C ALA A 49 -2.12 5.97 0.98
N GLU A 50 -2.03 4.68 1.34
CA GLU A 50 -0.75 3.94 1.37
C GLU A 50 -0.08 3.87 -0.01
N ALA A 51 -0.86 3.72 -1.09
CA ALA A 51 -0.34 3.74 -2.45
C ALA A 51 0.29 5.09 -2.82
N ILE A 52 -0.37 6.21 -2.46
CA ILE A 52 0.16 7.56 -2.72
C ILE A 52 1.42 7.80 -1.88
N GLU A 53 1.41 7.42 -0.60
CA GLU A 53 2.57 7.55 0.31
C GLU A 53 3.78 6.78 -0.23
N THR A 54 3.58 5.54 -0.67
CA THR A 54 4.63 4.70 -1.25
C THR A 54 5.18 5.29 -2.54
N THR A 55 4.29 5.82 -3.40
CA THR A 55 4.70 6.44 -4.67
C THR A 55 5.46 7.74 -4.44
N ALA A 56 5.03 8.57 -3.48
CA ALA A 56 5.75 9.78 -3.09
C ALA A 56 7.15 9.47 -2.56
N HIS A 57 7.30 8.46 -1.68
CA HIS A 57 8.62 8.04 -1.22
C HIS A 57 9.51 7.51 -2.35
N ALA A 58 8.95 6.76 -3.31
CA ALA A 58 9.71 6.33 -4.48
C ALA A 58 10.18 7.51 -5.32
N LEU A 59 9.32 8.52 -5.53
CA LEU A 59 9.68 9.75 -6.25
C LEU A 59 10.73 10.59 -5.51
N ALA A 60 10.72 10.58 -4.18
CA ALA A 60 11.70 11.32 -3.40
C ALA A 60 13.15 10.79 -3.58
N SER A 61 13.30 9.53 -4.00
CA SER A 61 14.60 8.94 -4.32
C SER A 61 15.21 9.44 -5.65
N VAL A 62 14.44 10.16 -6.46
CA VAL A 62 14.87 10.64 -7.79
C VAL A 62 15.94 11.73 -7.69
N ASP A 63 15.83 12.63 -6.72
CA ASP A 63 16.73 13.76 -6.56
C ASP A 63 16.87 14.12 -5.07
N PRO A 64 18.07 14.49 -4.59
CA PRO A 64 18.27 14.88 -3.19
C PRO A 64 17.37 16.02 -2.68
N GLY A 65 16.88 16.88 -3.57
CA GLY A 65 15.94 17.96 -3.25
C GLY A 65 14.46 17.55 -3.33
N ALA A 66 14.14 16.38 -3.87
CA ALA A 66 12.75 15.93 -4.07
C ALA A 66 12.01 15.72 -2.74
N GLU A 67 12.70 15.27 -1.69
CA GLU A 67 12.13 15.16 -0.33
C GLU A 67 11.57 16.50 0.18
N VAL A 68 12.26 17.61 -0.07
CA VAL A 68 11.78 18.95 0.33
C VAL A 68 10.52 19.35 -0.44
N VAL A 69 10.48 19.01 -1.73
CA VAL A 69 9.33 19.30 -2.60
C VAL A 69 8.12 18.43 -2.22
N LEU A 70 8.35 17.18 -1.81
CA LEU A 70 7.30 16.21 -1.48
C LEU A 70 6.87 16.24 -0.01
N ALA A 71 7.62 16.89 0.89
CA ALA A 71 7.26 17.03 2.30
C ALA A 71 5.81 17.53 2.54
N PRO A 72 5.28 18.52 1.80
CA PRO A 72 3.88 18.92 1.92
C PRO A 72 2.88 17.80 1.56
N VAL A 73 3.21 16.93 0.61
CA VAL A 73 2.37 15.78 0.22
C VAL A 73 2.30 14.78 1.37
N HIS A 74 3.44 14.44 1.97
CA HIS A 74 3.49 13.56 3.15
C HIS A 74 2.71 14.14 4.34
N ALA A 75 2.82 15.45 4.58
CA ALA A 75 2.07 16.13 5.64
C ALA A 75 0.55 16.11 5.38
N ALA A 76 0.13 16.34 4.12
CA ALA A 76 -1.28 16.30 3.73
C ALA A 76 -1.88 14.89 3.89
N LEU A 77 -1.13 13.84 3.51
CA LEU A 77 -1.56 12.45 3.68
C LEU A 77 -1.66 12.06 5.15
N ALA A 78 -0.69 12.48 5.98
CA ALA A 78 -0.77 12.28 7.42
C ALA A 78 -2.00 12.97 8.04
N ASP A 79 -2.34 14.18 7.59
CA ASP A 79 -3.57 14.87 8.03
C ASP A 79 -4.84 14.16 7.57
N LEU A 80 -4.87 13.71 6.30
CA LEU A 80 -5.98 12.94 5.75
C LEU A 80 -6.23 11.67 6.56
N ARG A 81 -5.18 10.91 6.89
CA ARG A 81 -5.28 9.70 7.71
C ARG A 81 -5.86 9.99 9.09
N ARG A 82 -5.44 11.08 9.74
CA ARG A 82 -6.04 11.51 11.02
C ARG A 82 -7.53 11.82 10.88
N ARG A 83 -7.93 12.58 9.86
CA ARG A 83 -9.35 12.93 9.63
C ARG A 83 -10.23 11.72 9.35
N LEU A 84 -9.68 10.70 8.71
CA LEU A 84 -10.37 9.44 8.40
C LEU A 84 -10.27 8.41 9.54
N GLY A 85 -9.56 8.72 10.62
CA GLY A 85 -9.31 7.79 11.73
C GLY A 85 -8.58 6.54 11.28
N LEU A 86 -7.63 6.67 10.34
CA LEU A 86 -6.76 5.61 9.87
C LEU A 86 -5.50 5.55 10.74
N ALA A 87 -4.87 4.37 10.78
CA ALA A 87 -3.56 4.22 11.43
C ALA A 87 -2.53 5.14 10.75
N PRO A 88 -1.50 5.63 11.45
CA PRO A 88 -0.39 6.36 10.83
C PRO A 88 0.25 5.54 9.69
N ALA A 89 0.89 6.23 8.74
CA ALA A 89 1.70 5.58 7.72
C ALA A 89 2.85 4.80 8.36
N ASP A 90 3.15 3.61 7.82
CA ASP A 90 4.31 2.86 8.25
C ASP A 90 5.58 3.59 7.78
N ALA A 91 6.54 3.78 8.68
CA ALA A 91 7.83 4.35 8.31
C ALA A 91 8.53 3.39 7.33
N LEU A 92 8.75 3.83 6.10
CA LEU A 92 9.63 3.16 5.17
C LEU A 92 11.08 3.46 5.60
N SER A 93 11.56 2.77 6.63
CA SER A 93 12.96 2.87 7.06
C SER A 93 13.87 2.53 5.87
N GLY A 94 14.86 3.40 5.60
CA GLY A 94 15.77 3.30 4.46
C GLY A 94 16.69 2.06 4.43
N ASP A 95 16.61 1.18 5.43
CA ASP A 95 17.35 -0.08 5.48
C ASP A 95 16.47 -1.25 5.01
N GLY A 96 16.53 -1.50 3.71
CA GLY A 96 16.09 -2.75 3.11
C GLY A 96 14.71 -2.66 2.46
N LEU A 97 14.71 -2.90 1.16
CA LEU A 97 13.52 -3.32 0.42
C LEU A 97 12.78 -4.40 1.25
N PRO A 98 11.44 -4.33 1.36
CA PRO A 98 10.70 -5.41 1.99
C PRO A 98 11.07 -6.72 1.29
N ALA A 99 11.57 -7.70 2.06
CA ALA A 99 12.08 -8.98 1.56
C ALA A 99 11.03 -9.80 0.78
N THR A 100 9.78 -9.37 0.79
CA THR A 100 8.72 -9.89 -0.06
C THR A 100 8.10 -8.74 -0.84
N PRO A 101 7.82 -8.90 -2.16
CA PRO A 101 6.96 -7.97 -2.87
C PRO A 101 5.70 -7.77 -2.04
N ARG A 102 5.45 -6.54 -1.59
CA ARG A 102 4.21 -6.19 -0.89
C ARG A 102 3.11 -6.49 -1.90
N THR A 103 2.48 -7.65 -1.75
CA THR A 103 1.38 -8.04 -2.62
C THR A 103 0.33 -6.96 -2.45
N VAL A 104 -0.27 -6.50 -3.54
CA VAL A 104 -1.26 -5.40 -3.59
C VAL A 104 -2.51 -5.67 -2.72
N GLY A 105 -2.59 -6.82 -2.05
CA GLY A 105 -3.46 -7.05 -0.92
C GLY A 105 -2.75 -6.71 0.38
N ASN A 106 -3.06 -5.52 0.91
CA ASN A 106 -2.79 -5.04 2.27
C ASN A 106 -2.20 -6.13 3.21
N PRO A 107 -0.97 -5.97 3.73
CA PRO A 107 -0.33 -6.93 4.64
C PRO A 107 -1.21 -7.32 5.83
N ARG A 108 -2.09 -6.42 6.28
CA ARG A 108 -3.08 -6.70 7.33
C ARG A 108 -4.12 -7.71 6.84
N ARG A 109 -4.59 -7.59 5.60
CA ARG A 109 -5.58 -8.50 4.99
C ARG A 109 -5.01 -9.90 4.80
N THR A 110 -3.76 -10.03 4.34
CA THR A 110 -3.07 -11.33 4.26
C THR A 110 -2.77 -11.92 5.64
N ARG A 111 -2.42 -11.09 6.64
CA ARG A 111 -2.24 -11.53 8.04
C ARG A 111 -3.54 -12.06 8.66
N TRP A 112 -4.67 -11.38 8.46
CA TRP A 112 -5.98 -11.81 8.97
C TRP A 112 -6.49 -13.07 8.28
N VAL A 113 -6.30 -13.19 6.96
CA VAL A 113 -6.66 -14.41 6.22
C VAL A 113 -5.85 -15.61 6.72
N ARG A 114 -4.54 -15.47 6.96
CA ARG A 114 -3.73 -16.55 7.59
C ARG A 114 -4.19 -16.90 9.00
N ALA A 115 -4.57 -15.92 9.82
CA ALA A 115 -5.04 -16.17 11.19
C ALA A 115 -6.37 -16.93 11.22
N LEU A 116 -7.26 -16.69 10.25
CA LEU A 116 -8.57 -17.36 10.14
C LEU A 116 -8.50 -18.72 9.44
N THR A 117 -7.49 -18.95 8.58
CA THR A 117 -7.29 -20.23 7.88
C THR A 117 -6.28 -21.15 8.54
N ALA A 118 -5.62 -20.71 9.62
CA ALA A 118 -4.86 -21.58 10.51
C ALA A 118 -5.84 -22.51 11.27
N ALA A 119 -6.21 -23.61 10.62
CA ALA A 119 -6.91 -24.71 11.26
C ALA A 119 -6.11 -25.17 12.51
N PRO A 120 -6.78 -25.52 13.62
CA PRO A 120 -6.09 -26.04 14.78
C PRO A 120 -5.39 -27.34 14.39
N SER A 121 -4.07 -27.38 14.58
CA SER A 121 -3.23 -28.56 14.35
C SER A 121 -3.88 -29.80 14.98
N PRO A 122 -4.05 -30.93 14.27
CA PRO A 122 -4.58 -32.13 14.87
C PRO A 122 -3.63 -32.61 15.97
N ARG A 123 -4.18 -32.78 17.19
CA ARG A 123 -3.45 -33.30 18.35
C ARG A 123 -2.79 -34.63 17.98
N GLN A 124 -1.46 -34.65 18.07
CA GLN A 124 -0.66 -35.86 17.96
C GLN A 124 -1.05 -36.84 19.09
N PRO A 125 -1.43 -38.10 18.79
CA PRO A 125 -1.76 -39.07 19.82
C PRO A 125 -0.49 -39.55 20.55
N PRO A 126 -0.59 -39.94 21.83
CA PRO A 126 0.58 -40.30 22.63
C PRO A 126 1.18 -41.63 22.15
N SER A 127 2.51 -41.63 21.99
CA SER A 127 3.32 -42.80 21.70
C SER A 127 3.13 -43.85 22.80
N ARG A 128 2.59 -45.02 22.44
CA ARG A 128 2.60 -46.20 23.32
C ARG A 128 4.02 -46.75 23.40
N THR A 129 4.61 -46.69 24.58
CA THR A 129 5.76 -47.52 24.98
C THR A 129 5.27 -48.96 25.16
N THR A 130 5.91 -49.92 24.50
CA THR A 130 5.83 -51.34 24.87
C THR A 130 7.23 -51.83 25.16
N SER A 131 7.41 -52.37 26.37
CA SER A 131 8.57 -53.15 26.83
C SER A 131 8.67 -54.49 26.15
#